data_AF-A0A946SG99-F1
#
_entry.id   AF-A0A946SG99-F1
#
_cell.length_a   1.000
_cell.length_b   1.000
_cell.length_c   1.000
_cell.angle_alpha   90.00
_cell.angle_beta   90.00
_cell.angle_gamma   90.00
#
_symmetry.space_group_name_H-M   'P 1'
#
loop_
_entity.id
_entity.type
_entity.pdbx_description
1 polymer ?
#
loop_
_entity_poly.entity_id
_entity_poly.type
_entity_poly.pdbx_seq_one_letter_code
_entity_poly.pdbx_strand_id
1 'polypeptide(L)'
;MGRVHDFKPDIYLTKKDFKEIREIFHTPLTGSYNWDYTAADDKINRLYQLAKKRQWDVEIDLDWSQKWEKNKATLEEDFIVNHQSFLGYQPYLDLSDDKKLEIQKKLSAWTLSQFLHGEQGALLVASQLCSCAPTYNAKL
;
A
#
# COMPACT_ATOMS: atom_id res chain seq x y z
N MET A 1 21.66 23.17 -27.66
CA MET A 1 22.13 22.55 -26.39
C MET A 1 21.74 23.45 -25.24
N GLY A 2 20.63 23.12 -24.55
CA GLY A 2 20.19 23.86 -23.37
C GLY A 2 21.14 23.57 -22.20
N ARG A 3 21.60 24.62 -21.51
CA ARG A 3 22.44 24.50 -20.31
C ARG A 3 21.72 23.65 -19.27
N VAL A 4 22.38 22.59 -18.82
CA VAL A 4 21.97 21.85 -17.62
C VAL A 4 22.15 22.80 -16.44
N HIS A 5 21.08 23.09 -15.71
CA HIS A 5 21.15 23.95 -14.53
C HIS A 5 22.03 23.28 -13.47
N ASP A 6 23.03 24.02 -12.97
CA ASP A 6 23.86 23.59 -11.86
C ASP A 6 22.98 23.29 -10.63
N PHE A 7 23.11 22.07 -10.12
CA PHE A 7 22.36 21.57 -8.99
C PHE A 7 22.66 22.39 -7.72
N LYS A 8 21.63 23.05 -7.17
CA LYS A 8 21.71 23.77 -5.90
C LYS A 8 21.21 22.87 -4.75
N PRO A 9 22.01 22.57 -3.72
CA PRO A 9 21.64 21.68 -2.62
C PRO A 9 20.46 22.17 -1.76
N ASP A 10 20.10 23.45 -1.87
CA ASP A 10 19.08 24.11 -1.04
C ASP A 10 17.63 23.74 -1.40
N ILE A 11 17.41 22.78 -2.30
CA ILE A 11 16.08 22.38 -2.79
C ILE A 11 15.47 21.25 -1.96
N TYR A 12 16.21 20.63 -1.04
CA TYR A 12 15.65 19.57 -0.18
C TYR A 12 14.93 20.14 1.03
N LEU A 13 13.67 19.76 1.19
CA LEU A 13 12.87 20.03 2.38
C LEU A 13 13.61 19.53 3.63
N THR A 14 13.92 20.46 4.52
CA THR A 14 14.44 20.19 5.86
C THR A 14 13.27 19.88 6.80
N LYS A 15 13.54 19.31 7.98
CA LYS A 15 12.50 19.08 9.00
C LYS A 15 11.71 20.33 9.39
N LYS A 16 12.25 21.52 9.14
CA LYS A 16 11.59 22.81 9.40
C LYS A 16 10.54 23.17 8.33
N ASP A 17 10.63 22.55 7.16
CA ASP A 17 9.73 22.80 6.02
C ASP A 17 8.48 21.91 6.06
N PHE A 18 8.46 20.91 6.95
CA PHE A 18 7.30 20.07 7.23
C PHE A 18 6.53 20.60 8.42
N LYS A 19 5.27 21.00 8.20
CA LYS A 19 4.32 21.21 9.29
C LYS A 19 3.69 19.86 9.63
N GLU A 20 4.12 19.25 10.72
CA GLU A 20 3.48 18.03 11.24
C GLU A 20 2.09 18.41 11.77
N ILE A 21 1.06 18.21 10.95
CA ILE A 21 -0.32 18.40 11.35
C ILE A 21 -0.75 17.13 12.09
N ARG A 22 -0.79 17.19 13.42
CA ARG A 22 -1.47 16.19 14.25
C ARG A 22 -2.91 16.65 14.47
N GLU A 23 -3.82 16.19 13.63
CA GLU A 23 -5.25 16.38 13.89
C GLU A 23 -5.70 15.37 14.95
N ILE A 24 -5.83 15.84 16.20
CA ILE A 24 -6.31 15.03 17.32
C ILE A 24 -7.83 15.13 17.37
N PHE A 25 -8.50 14.14 16.83
CA PHE A 25 -9.95 13.99 16.98
C PHE A 25 -10.26 13.48 18.39
N HIS A 26 -10.90 14.34 19.18
CA HIS A 26 -11.42 13.95 20.50
C HIS A 26 -12.77 13.27 20.30
N THR A 27 -12.75 11.95 20.18
CA THR A 27 -13.96 11.14 20.22
C THR A 27 -14.16 10.63 21.65
N PRO A 28 -15.40 10.48 22.16
CA PRO A 28 -15.65 9.92 23.50
C PRO A 28 -15.35 8.41 23.58
N LEU A 29 -14.68 7.84 22.57
CA LEU A 29 -14.45 6.41 22.41
C LEU A 29 -12.95 6.11 22.55
N THR A 30 -12.63 5.14 23.40
CA THR A 30 -11.27 4.61 23.49
C THR A 30 -11.03 3.68 22.30
N GLY A 31 -10.24 4.13 21.34
CA GLY A 31 -9.69 3.27 20.30
C GLY A 31 -8.69 2.29 20.91
N SER A 32 -8.87 1.00 20.66
CA SER A 32 -7.90 -0.04 20.99
C SER A 32 -7.45 -0.72 19.71
N TYR A 33 -6.13 -0.89 19.56
CA TYR A 33 -5.51 -1.64 18.47
C TYR A 33 -4.64 -2.72 19.07
N ASN A 34 -4.76 -3.95 18.56
CA ASN A 34 -3.96 -5.08 19.00
C ASN A 34 -3.06 -5.52 17.83
N TRP A 35 -1.77 -5.68 18.12
CA TRP A 35 -0.78 -6.23 17.19
C TRP A 35 -0.67 -7.75 17.29
N ASP A 36 -1.38 -8.36 18.24
CA ASP A 36 -1.54 -9.80 18.33
C ASP A 36 -2.56 -10.26 17.29
N TYR A 37 -2.07 -10.96 16.27
CA TYR A 37 -2.85 -11.51 15.17
C TYR A 37 -3.44 -12.90 15.49
N THR A 38 -3.29 -13.39 16.73
CA THR A 38 -3.94 -14.62 17.15
C THR A 38 -5.46 -14.42 17.30
N ALA A 39 -6.24 -15.40 16.86
CA ALA A 39 -7.69 -15.31 16.94
C ALA A 39 -8.15 -15.38 18.40
N ALA A 40 -8.74 -14.30 18.91
CA ALA A 40 -9.21 -14.23 20.30
C ALA A 40 -10.56 -14.96 20.53
N ASP A 41 -11.40 -15.09 19.49
CA ASP A 41 -12.71 -15.76 19.55
C ASP A 41 -12.94 -16.64 18.32
N ASP A 42 -13.05 -17.95 18.55
CA ASP A 42 -13.27 -18.96 17.52
C ASP A 42 -14.58 -18.76 16.72
N LYS A 43 -15.64 -18.20 17.33
CA LYS A 43 -16.92 -17.99 16.65
C LYS A 43 -16.84 -16.86 15.64
N ILE A 44 -16.25 -15.73 16.03
CA ILE A 44 -16.05 -14.57 15.14
C ILE A 44 -15.06 -14.94 14.04
N ASN A 45 -13.98 -15.63 14.38
CA ASN A 45 -13.03 -16.14 13.39
C ASN A 45 -13.73 -17.06 12.39
N ARG A 46 -14.58 -17.99 12.84
CA ARG A 46 -15.35 -18.86 11.94
C ARG A 46 -16.26 -18.10 10.98
N LEU A 47 -16.95 -17.06 11.45
CA LEU A 47 -17.78 -16.20 10.58
C LEU A 47 -16.93 -15.47 9.54
N TYR A 48 -15.80 -14.90 9.96
CA TYR A 48 -14.84 -14.26 9.06
C TYR A 48 -14.32 -15.23 8.00
N GLN A 49 -13.87 -16.42 8.39
CA GLN A 49 -13.38 -17.45 7.46
C GLN A 49 -14.47 -17.93 6.49
N LEU A 50 -15.72 -18.05 6.92
CA LEU A 50 -16.85 -18.39 6.04
C LEU A 50 -17.16 -17.28 5.03
N ALA A 51 -17.08 -16.01 5.45
CA ALA A 51 -17.26 -14.86 4.58
C ALA A 51 -16.12 -14.79 3.54
N LYS A 52 -14.87 -14.91 4.00
CA LYS A 52 -13.66 -14.92 3.17
C LYS A 52 -13.72 -16.02 2.10
N LYS A 53 -14.05 -17.26 2.49
CA LYS A 53 -14.19 -18.41 1.57
C LYS A 53 -15.29 -18.24 0.51
N ARG A 54 -16.32 -17.44 0.79
CA ARG A 54 -17.40 -17.13 -0.17
C ARG A 54 -17.08 -15.93 -1.06
N GLN A 55 -15.99 -15.23 -0.78
CA GLN A 55 -15.41 -14.19 -1.61
C GLN A 55 -14.08 -14.70 -2.17
N TRP A 56 -13.07 -13.84 -2.17
CA TRP A 56 -11.69 -14.20 -2.48
C TRP A 56 -10.93 -14.46 -1.18
N ASP A 57 -10.31 -15.64 -1.08
CA ASP A 57 -9.58 -16.12 0.07
C ASP A 57 -8.12 -16.37 -0.29
N VAL A 58 -7.27 -15.48 0.20
CA VAL A 58 -5.84 -15.49 -0.06
C VAL A 58 -5.12 -16.78 0.37
N GLU A 59 -5.67 -17.53 1.33
CA GLU A 59 -5.04 -18.76 1.84
C GLU A 59 -5.28 -19.98 0.97
N ILE A 60 -6.35 -19.98 0.15
CA ILE A 60 -6.76 -21.13 -0.66
C ILE A 60 -6.80 -20.84 -2.15
N ASP A 61 -7.07 -19.59 -2.55
CA ASP A 61 -7.21 -19.20 -3.95
C ASP A 61 -5.84 -18.87 -4.59
N LEU A 62 -4.81 -18.67 -3.78
CA LEU A 62 -3.44 -18.44 -4.22
C LEU A 62 -2.51 -19.56 -3.76
N ASP A 63 -1.76 -20.13 -4.71
CA ASP A 63 -0.68 -21.06 -4.42
C ASP A 63 0.61 -20.31 -4.04
N TRP A 64 0.78 -20.07 -2.74
CA TRP A 64 1.96 -19.41 -2.18
C TRP A 64 3.25 -20.22 -2.29
N SER A 65 3.19 -21.49 -2.66
CA SER A 65 4.41 -22.28 -2.89
C SER A 65 5.16 -21.80 -4.14
N GLN A 66 4.46 -21.12 -5.06
CA GLN A 66 5.05 -20.50 -6.23
C GLN A 66 5.87 -19.29 -5.83
N LYS A 67 7.19 -19.41 -5.98
CA LYS A 67 8.10 -18.30 -5.74
C LYS A 67 8.13 -17.39 -6.96
N TRP A 68 7.90 -16.10 -6.75
CA TRP A 68 8.13 -15.11 -7.80
C TRP A 68 9.63 -14.98 -8.10
N GLU A 69 10.01 -15.32 -9.34
CA GLU A 69 11.37 -15.17 -9.84
C GLU A 69 11.66 -13.72 -10.29
N LYS A 70 11.99 -12.86 -9.34
CA LYS A 70 12.30 -11.43 -9.59
C LYS A 70 13.37 -11.17 -10.67
N ASN A 71 14.27 -12.13 -10.89
CA ASN A 71 15.35 -12.02 -11.87
C ASN A 71 14.90 -12.32 -13.30
N LYS A 72 13.76 -13.02 -13.48
CA LYS A 72 13.15 -13.28 -14.78
C LYS A 72 12.13 -12.22 -15.19
N ALA A 73 11.80 -11.30 -14.28
CA ALA A 73 10.78 -10.29 -14.54
C ALA A 73 11.20 -9.36 -15.69
N THR A 74 10.27 -9.04 -16.59
CA THR A 74 10.49 -8.20 -17.78
C THR A 74 9.61 -6.94 -17.76
N LEU A 75 9.95 -5.94 -18.58
CA LEU A 75 9.14 -4.72 -18.70
C LEU A 75 7.82 -5.02 -19.43
N GLU A 76 7.86 -5.93 -20.38
CA GLU A 76 6.80 -6.27 -21.32
C GLU A 76 5.82 -7.32 -20.81
N GLU A 77 6.10 -7.98 -19.69
CA GLU A 77 5.19 -8.94 -19.05
C GLU A 77 4.77 -8.48 -17.65
N ASP A 78 5.73 -8.22 -16.76
CA ASP A 78 5.43 -7.95 -15.34
C ASP A 78 5.10 -6.48 -15.05
N PHE A 79 5.61 -5.55 -15.87
CA PHE A 79 5.52 -4.11 -15.59
C PHE A 79 4.86 -3.31 -16.72
N ILE A 80 4.10 -3.96 -17.61
CA ILE A 80 3.51 -3.36 -18.82
C ILE A 80 2.85 -2.01 -18.53
N VAL A 81 1.92 -1.99 -17.57
CA VAL A 81 1.08 -0.81 -17.27
C VAL A 81 1.93 0.37 -16.80
N ASN A 82 2.84 0.13 -15.85
CA ASN A 82 3.69 1.19 -15.35
C ASN A 82 4.71 1.62 -16.41
N HIS A 83 5.33 0.67 -17.11
CA HIS A 83 6.28 0.95 -18.19
C HIS A 83 5.66 1.83 -19.29
N GLN A 84 4.47 1.46 -19.77
CA GLN A 84 3.72 2.22 -20.77
C GLN A 84 3.41 3.65 -20.33
N SER A 85 3.14 3.84 -19.04
CA SER A 85 2.84 5.15 -18.47
C SER A 85 4.02 6.13 -18.54
N PHE A 86 5.26 5.64 -18.69
CA PHE A 86 6.46 6.47 -18.83
C PHE A 86 6.94 6.66 -20.28
N LEU A 87 6.29 6.05 -21.28
CA LEU A 87 6.73 6.13 -22.68
C LEU A 87 6.63 7.53 -23.30
N GLY A 88 5.97 8.48 -22.63
CA GLY A 88 5.95 9.90 -23.03
C GLY A 88 7.05 10.76 -22.38
N TYR A 89 7.89 10.19 -21.52
CA TYR A 89 8.88 10.94 -20.74
C TYR A 89 10.30 10.66 -21.22
N GLN A 90 10.88 11.60 -21.97
CA GLN A 90 12.19 11.44 -22.63
C GLN A 90 13.31 10.95 -21.69
N PRO A 91 13.48 11.49 -20.47
CA PRO A 91 14.53 11.01 -19.57
C PRO A 91 14.39 9.53 -19.17
N TYR A 92 13.18 8.96 -19.21
CA TYR A 92 12.98 7.52 -18.99
C TYR A 92 13.30 6.70 -20.25
N LEU A 93 12.97 7.22 -21.43
CA LEU A 93 13.31 6.57 -22.71
C LEU A 93 14.81 6.47 -22.92
N ASP A 94 15.56 7.48 -22.46
CA ASP A 94 17.02 7.56 -22.55
C ASP A 94 17.74 6.55 -21.63
N LEU A 95 17.03 5.90 -20.69
CA LEU A 95 17.60 4.86 -19.83
C LEU A 95 17.76 3.53 -20.58
N SER A 96 18.74 2.73 -20.16
CA SER A 96 18.81 1.32 -20.56
C SER A 96 17.62 0.53 -20.00
N ASP A 97 17.28 -0.58 -20.66
CA ASP A 97 16.15 -1.42 -20.23
C ASP A 97 16.37 -2.02 -18.83
N ASP A 98 17.62 -2.35 -18.48
CA ASP A 98 17.99 -2.75 -17.11
C ASP A 98 17.64 -1.69 -16.07
N LYS A 99 17.90 -0.40 -16.39
CA LYS A 99 17.60 0.71 -15.49
C LYS A 99 16.11 1.00 -15.42
N LYS A 100 15.41 0.89 -16.55
CA LYS A 100 13.94 0.95 -16.58
C LYS A 100 13.35 -0.13 -15.69
N LEU A 101 13.82 -1.38 -15.79
CA LEU A 101 13.35 -2.51 -14.99
C LEU A 101 13.66 -2.31 -13.49
N GLU A 102 14.84 -1.80 -13.15
CA GLU A 102 15.19 -1.46 -11.78
C GLU A 102 14.23 -0.42 -11.17
N ILE A 103 13.90 0.63 -11.93
CA ILE A 103 12.94 1.66 -11.52
C ILE A 103 11.55 1.04 -11.32
N GLN A 104 11.08 0.21 -12.25
CA GLN A 104 9.76 -0.42 -12.13
C GLN A 104 9.64 -1.29 -10.88
N LYS A 105 10.66 -2.09 -10.58
CA LYS A 105 10.72 -2.89 -9.34
C LYS A 105 10.61 -2.01 -8.08
N LYS A 106 11.31 -0.87 -8.06
CA LYS A 106 11.27 0.08 -6.93
C LYS A 106 9.91 0.78 -6.82
N LEU A 107 9.33 1.18 -7.94
CA LEU A 107 7.99 1.78 -7.97
C LEU A 107 6.94 0.82 -7.43
N SER A 108 6.95 -0.45 -7.86
CA SER A 108 6.03 -1.46 -7.33
C SER A 108 6.20 -1.66 -5.83
N ALA A 109 7.44 -1.76 -5.33
CA ALA A 109 7.69 -1.87 -3.89
C ALA A 109 7.18 -0.64 -3.11
N TRP A 110 7.41 0.55 -3.65
CA TRP A 110 6.92 1.80 -3.06
C TRP A 110 5.38 1.85 -3.04
N THR A 111 4.74 1.55 -4.17
CA THR A 111 3.27 1.51 -4.28
C THR A 111 2.66 0.52 -3.29
N LEU A 112 3.19 -0.70 -3.19
CA LEU A 112 2.73 -1.69 -2.22
C LEU A 112 2.87 -1.19 -0.77
N SER A 113 3.95 -0.48 -0.45
CA SER A 113 4.11 0.14 0.86
C SER A 113 3.05 1.22 1.11
N GLN A 114 2.71 2.05 0.12
CA GLN A 114 1.64 3.05 0.26
C GLN A 114 0.27 2.38 0.46
N PHE A 115 -0.02 1.31 -0.28
CA PHE A 115 -1.24 0.53 -0.11
C PHE A 115 -1.36 -0.03 1.31
N LEU A 116 -0.31 -0.70 1.81
CA LEU A 116 -0.30 -1.26 3.16
C LEU A 116 -0.61 -0.19 4.23
N HIS A 117 0.06 0.96 4.17
CA HIS A 117 -0.17 2.03 5.13
C HIS A 117 -1.55 2.69 4.98
N GLY A 118 -2.04 2.83 3.75
CA GLY A 118 -3.39 3.32 3.47
C GLY A 118 -4.45 2.39 4.06
N GLU A 119 -4.32 1.08 3.87
CA GLU A 119 -5.23 0.08 4.42
C GLU A 119 -5.22 0.07 5.96
N GLN A 120 -4.04 0.21 6.58
CA GLN A 120 -3.94 0.35 8.04
C GLN A 120 -4.73 1.56 8.56
N GLY A 121 -4.61 2.71 7.89
CA GLY A 121 -5.36 3.92 8.24
C GLY A 121 -6.88 3.74 8.04
N ALA A 122 -7.29 3.14 6.92
CA ALA A 122 -8.68 2.86 6.62
C ALA A 122 -9.30 1.91 7.66
N LEU A 123 -8.57 0.87 8.06
CA LEU A 123 -9.01 -0.09 9.09
C LEU A 123 -9.23 0.61 10.44
N LEU A 124 -8.34 1.52 10.83
CA LEU A 124 -8.51 2.29 12.07
C LEU A 124 -9.79 3.13 12.03
N VAL A 125 -10.06 3.85 10.94
CA VAL A 125 -11.27 4.65 10.79
C VAL A 125 -12.52 3.76 10.78
N ALA A 126 -12.51 2.66 10.03
CA ALA A 126 -13.62 1.71 9.98
C ALA A 126 -13.94 1.12 11.37
N SER A 127 -12.90 0.80 12.16
CA SER A 127 -13.08 0.29 13.53
C SER A 127 -13.76 1.31 14.46
N GLN A 128 -13.45 2.60 14.32
CA GLN A 128 -14.11 3.67 15.07
C GLN A 128 -15.57 3.82 14.66
N LEU A 129 -15.87 3.83 13.34
CA LEU A 129 -17.24 3.88 12.85
C LEU A 129 -18.09 2.70 13.34
N CYS A 130 -17.53 1.49 13.30
CA CYS A 130 -18.19 0.29 13.84
C CYS A 130 -18.41 0.40 15.36
N SER A 131 -17.49 1.03 16.09
CA SER A 131 -17.66 1.28 17.53
C SER A 131 -18.78 2.29 17.83
N CYS A 132 -18.95 3.30 16.97
CA CYS A 132 -20.02 4.31 17.06
C CYS A 132 -21.41 3.78 16.70
N ALA A 133 -21.51 2.68 15.95
CA ALA A 133 -22.79 2.17 15.48
C ALA A 133 -23.64 1.65 16.67
N PRO A 134 -24.89 2.16 16.85
CA PRO A 134 -25.65 1.98 18.08
C PRO A 134 -26.30 0.60 18.23
N THR A 135 -26.37 -0.19 17.14
CA THR A 135 -27.04 -1.49 17.12
C THR A 135 -26.17 -2.52 16.40
N TYR A 136 -26.42 -3.80 16.69
CA TYR A 136 -25.76 -4.90 16.00
C TYR A 136 -25.99 -4.85 14.47
N ASN A 137 -27.23 -4.56 14.05
CA ASN A 137 -27.57 -4.45 12.63
C ASN A 137 -26.88 -3.27 11.93
N ALA A 138 -26.49 -2.22 12.65
CA ALA A 138 -25.76 -1.09 12.07
C ALA A 138 -24.25 -1.35 11.91
N LYS A 139 -23.74 -2.45 12.47
CA LYS A 139 -22.33 -2.88 12.40
C LYS A 139 -22.07 -3.95 11.35
N LEU A 140 -23.13 -4.65 10.92
CA LEU A 140 -23.12 -5.66 9.87
C LEU A 140 -23.34 -5.01 8.50
#